data_AF-A0A1J3II90-F1
#
_entry.id   AF-A0A1J3II90-F1
#
_cell.length_a   1.000
_cell.length_b   1.000
_cell.length_c   1.000
_cell.angle_alpha   90.00
_cell.angle_beta   90.00
_cell.angle_gamma   90.00
#
_symmetry.space_group_name_H-M   'P 1'
#
loop_
_entity.id
_entity.type
_entity.pdbx_description
1 polymer ?
#
loop_
_entity_poly.entity_id
_entity_poly.type
_entity_poly.pdbx_seq_one_letter_code
_entity_poly.pdbx_strand_id
1 'polypeptide(L)'
;MYRTAALRAKALKACFNRSFRATRYASSSAVAATSSSSSPGFASWLTGGSSSSLPSLAIPMAAVSLPPSLADNVEPSKLMTTTLPNGLKIASEMSPNPAGSIGLYVDCGSIYETPNFRGVTHLLERMAFK
;
A
#
# COMPACT_ATOMS: atom_id res chain seq x y z
N MET A 1 13.16 48.53 7.22
CA MET A 1 11.79 48.31 7.73
C MET A 1 11.53 46.81 7.75
N TYR A 2 11.72 46.16 8.90
CA TYR A 2 11.55 44.70 9.03
C TYR A 2 10.18 44.41 9.65
N ARG A 3 9.34 43.64 8.96
CA ARG A 3 8.06 43.15 9.48
C ARG A 3 8.21 41.67 9.85
N THR A 4 8.16 41.38 11.14
CA THR A 4 8.08 40.02 11.69
C THR A 4 6.62 39.59 11.74
N ALA A 5 6.26 38.56 10.97
CA ALA A 5 4.95 37.92 11.03
C ALA A 5 5.03 36.73 12.00
N ALA A 6 4.44 36.87 13.18
CA ALA A 6 4.29 35.77 14.14
C ALA A 6 2.93 35.08 13.92
N LEU A 7 2.93 33.83 13.45
CA LEU A 7 1.74 32.99 13.37
C LEU A 7 1.62 32.17 14.66
N ARG A 8 0.51 32.39 15.38
CA ARG A 8 0.06 31.60 16.53
C ARG A 8 -0.40 30.21 16.07
N ALA A 9 0.38 29.17 16.36
CA ALA A 9 -0.09 27.79 16.27
C ALA A 9 -0.85 27.40 17.56
N LYS A 10 -2.15 27.15 17.46
CA LYS A 10 -2.92 26.47 18.51
C LYS A 10 -2.54 24.99 18.50
N ALA A 11 -1.99 24.51 19.60
CA ALA A 11 -1.75 23.09 19.85
C ALA A 11 -3.10 22.36 20.01
N LEU A 12 -3.48 21.54 19.04
CA LEU A 12 -4.53 20.55 19.21
C LEU A 12 -3.88 19.25 19.69
N LYS A 13 -3.90 19.07 21.02
CA LYS A 13 -3.52 17.82 21.67
C LYS A 13 -4.70 16.85 21.60
N ALA A 14 -4.84 16.18 20.45
CA ALA A 14 -5.77 15.06 20.31
C ALA A 14 -5.03 13.76 20.57
N CYS A 15 -5.17 13.22 21.78
CA CYS A 15 -4.82 11.83 22.06
C CYS A 15 -5.81 10.91 21.32
N PHE A 16 -5.47 10.52 20.09
CA PHE A 16 -6.16 9.42 19.41
C PHE A 16 -5.44 8.11 19.69
N ASN A 17 -5.75 7.52 20.85
CA ASN A 17 -5.44 6.11 21.11
C ASN A 17 -6.51 5.26 20.40
N ARG A 18 -6.38 5.12 19.08
CA ARG A 18 -7.15 4.12 18.32
C ARG A 18 -6.18 3.06 17.83
N SER A 19 -6.22 1.92 18.50
CA SER A 19 -5.69 0.65 18.00
C SER A 19 -6.33 0.38 16.64
N PHE A 20 -5.62 0.73 15.57
CA PHE A 20 -5.96 0.27 14.23
C PHE A 20 -5.57 -1.20 14.16
N ARG A 21 -6.55 -2.09 14.31
CA ARG A 21 -6.38 -3.49 13.91
C ARG A 21 -6.05 -3.50 12.42
N ALA A 22 -4.82 -3.86 12.09
CA ALA A 22 -4.40 -4.08 10.71
C ALA A 22 -5.08 -5.36 10.20
N THR A 23 -6.25 -5.23 9.59
CA THR A 23 -6.89 -6.33 8.87
C THR A 23 -6.06 -6.63 7.63
N ARG A 24 -5.41 -7.80 7.62
CA ARG A 24 -4.75 -8.32 6.42
C ARG A 24 -5.80 -8.72 5.39
N TYR A 25 -5.86 -8.02 4.26
CA TYR A 25 -6.57 -8.50 3.09
C TYR A 25 -5.82 -9.72 2.54
N ALA A 26 -6.45 -10.88 2.62
CA ALA A 26 -6.05 -12.05 1.86
C ALA A 26 -6.45 -11.82 0.40
N SER A 27 -5.51 -11.98 -0.53
CA SER A 27 -5.85 -12.10 -1.95
C SER A 27 -6.60 -13.43 -2.15
N SER A 28 -7.92 -13.39 -2.04
CA SER A 28 -8.76 -14.54 -2.32
C SER A 28 -8.83 -14.76 -3.84
N SER A 29 -8.32 -15.89 -4.33
CA SER A 29 -8.63 -16.34 -5.69
C SER A 29 -10.13 -16.66 -5.75
N ALA A 30 -10.89 -15.90 -6.52
CA ALA A 30 -12.30 -16.16 -6.73
C ALA A 30 -12.47 -17.51 -7.43
N VAL A 31 -13.07 -18.48 -6.75
CA VAL A 31 -13.51 -19.72 -7.37
C VAL A 31 -14.81 -19.43 -8.11
N ALA A 32 -14.75 -19.43 -9.45
CA ALA A 32 -15.95 -19.38 -10.27
C ALA A 32 -16.77 -20.65 -9.98
N ALA A 33 -18.05 -20.48 -9.63
CA ALA A 33 -18.97 -21.61 -9.53
C ALA A 33 -18.97 -22.35 -10.88
N THR A 34 -18.55 -23.61 -10.88
CA THR A 34 -18.48 -24.46 -12.08
C THR A 34 -19.87 -24.54 -12.72
N SER A 35 -20.07 -23.79 -13.80
CA SER A 35 -21.22 -23.98 -14.67
C SER A 35 -20.85 -25.09 -15.64
N SER A 36 -21.56 -26.22 -15.56
CA SER A 36 -21.54 -27.25 -16.60
C SER A 36 -21.77 -26.58 -17.97
N SER A 37 -20.83 -26.74 -18.90
CA SER A 37 -20.85 -26.11 -20.21
C SER A 37 -22.03 -26.60 -21.05
N SER A 38 -23.11 -25.84 -21.11
CA SER A 38 -24.09 -25.93 -22.18
C SER A 38 -23.86 -24.75 -23.13
N SER A 39 -23.62 -25.03 -24.42
CA SER A 39 -23.42 -24.01 -25.46
C SER A 39 -24.42 -22.86 -25.32
N PRO A 40 -23.96 -21.59 -25.26
CA PRO A 40 -24.86 -20.45 -25.07
C PRO A 40 -25.67 -20.20 -26.34
N GLY A 41 -26.88 -20.74 -26.39
CA GLY A 41 -27.83 -20.49 -27.48
C GLY A 41 -28.39 -19.07 -27.42
N PHE A 42 -28.77 -18.54 -28.60
CA PHE A 42 -29.41 -17.23 -28.79
C PHE A 42 -30.58 -16.93 -27.83
N ALA A 43 -31.28 -17.96 -27.32
CA ALA A 43 -32.31 -17.83 -26.31
C ALA A 43 -31.79 -17.39 -24.91
N SER A 44 -30.57 -17.76 -24.52
CA SER A 44 -29.99 -17.35 -23.23
C SER A 44 -29.72 -15.85 -23.14
N TRP A 45 -29.47 -15.20 -24.29
CA TRP A 45 -29.36 -13.74 -24.38
C TRP A 45 -30.71 -13.04 -24.20
N LEU A 46 -31.79 -13.63 -24.73
CA LEU A 46 -33.12 -13.03 -24.76
C LEU A 46 -33.90 -13.18 -23.45
N THR A 47 -33.63 -14.22 -22.65
CA THR A 47 -34.38 -14.50 -21.41
C THR A 47 -33.58 -14.29 -20.12
N GLY A 48 -32.41 -13.65 -20.20
CA GLY A 48 -31.57 -13.37 -19.03
C GLY A 48 -30.91 -14.64 -18.49
N GLY A 49 -29.63 -14.84 -18.85
CA GLY A 49 -28.82 -15.92 -18.32
C GLY A 49 -28.81 -15.97 -16.78
N SER A 50 -28.75 -17.18 -16.24
CA SER A 50 -28.69 -17.47 -14.81
C SER A 50 -27.55 -16.70 -14.14
N SER A 51 -27.90 -15.66 -13.39
CA SER A 51 -26.98 -14.90 -12.55
C SER A 51 -26.37 -15.83 -11.50
N SER A 52 -25.03 -15.89 -11.42
CA SER A 52 -24.34 -16.57 -10.34
C SER A 52 -24.65 -15.85 -9.02
N SER A 53 -25.63 -16.33 -8.26
CA SER A 53 -25.98 -15.75 -6.97
C SER A 53 -24.87 -16.00 -5.97
N LEU A 54 -24.13 -14.96 -5.62
CA LEU A 54 -23.25 -15.01 -4.46
C LEU A 54 -24.11 -15.15 -3.20
N PRO A 55 -23.65 -15.90 -2.17
CA PRO A 55 -24.32 -15.89 -0.89
C PRO A 55 -24.36 -14.46 -0.35
N SER A 56 -25.36 -14.16 0.48
CA SER A 56 -25.42 -12.89 1.23
C SER A 56 -24.08 -12.64 1.94
N LEU A 57 -23.63 -11.39 2.02
CA LEU A 57 -22.38 -11.02 2.70
C LEU A 57 -22.34 -11.40 4.20
N ALA A 58 -23.48 -11.74 4.78
CA ALA A 58 -23.59 -12.28 6.15
C ALA A 58 -23.17 -13.76 6.25
N ILE A 59 -23.09 -14.48 5.13
CA ILE A 59 -22.74 -15.89 5.05
C ILE A 59 -21.33 -15.97 4.44
N PRO A 60 -20.36 -16.63 5.11
CA PRO A 60 -19.02 -16.76 4.58
C PRO A 60 -19.04 -17.52 3.25
N MET A 61 -18.17 -17.13 2.32
CA MET A 61 -18.03 -17.85 1.06
C MET A 61 -17.53 -19.27 1.33
N ALA A 62 -18.21 -20.26 0.75
CA ALA A 62 -17.76 -21.64 0.80
C ALA A 62 -16.41 -21.77 0.07
N ALA A 63 -15.53 -22.62 0.61
CA ALA A 63 -14.22 -22.99 0.03
C ALA A 63 -13.11 -21.90 0.01
N VAL A 64 -13.14 -20.89 0.88
CA VAL A 64 -11.97 -20.00 1.07
C VAL A 64 -10.98 -20.61 2.07
N SER A 65 -9.74 -20.85 1.62
CA SER A 65 -8.63 -21.23 2.51
C SER A 65 -7.99 -19.99 3.13
N LEU A 66 -8.11 -19.83 4.44
CA LEU A 66 -7.51 -18.73 5.19
C LEU A 66 -6.19 -19.20 5.82
N PRO A 67 -5.11 -18.40 5.72
CA PRO A 67 -3.88 -18.71 6.45
C PRO A 67 -4.11 -18.56 7.96
N PRO A 68 -3.29 -19.24 8.79
CA PRO A 68 -3.37 -19.07 10.25
C PRO A 68 -3.13 -17.60 10.63
N SER A 69 -3.88 -17.12 11.62
CA SER A 69 -3.72 -15.77 12.16
C SER A 69 -2.37 -15.62 12.86
N LEU A 70 -1.80 -14.41 12.77
CA LEU A 70 -0.61 -14.06 13.53
C LEU A 70 -0.95 -13.94 15.03
N ALA A 71 0.04 -14.11 15.91
CA ALA A 71 -0.13 -13.93 17.36
C ALA A 71 -0.58 -12.50 17.71
N ASP A 72 -1.27 -12.35 18.86
CA ASP A 72 -1.82 -11.07 19.31
C ASP A 72 -0.74 -10.01 19.57
N ASN A 73 0.42 -10.44 20.07
CA ASN A 73 1.58 -9.59 20.31
C ASN A 73 2.75 -10.08 19.47
N VAL A 74 3.15 -9.27 18.48
CA VAL A 74 4.28 -9.55 17.60
C VAL A 74 5.33 -8.50 17.87
N GLU A 75 6.49 -8.95 18.31
CA GLU A 75 7.59 -8.06 18.62
C GLU A 75 8.04 -7.30 17.36
N PRO A 76 8.37 -6.00 17.49
CA PRO A 76 8.89 -5.23 16.39
C PRO A 76 10.21 -5.82 15.92
N SER A 77 10.37 -5.94 14.60
CA SER A 77 11.61 -6.46 14.05
C SER A 77 12.76 -5.46 14.19
N LYS A 78 13.98 -5.98 14.31
CA LYS A 78 15.19 -5.16 14.37
C LYS A 78 15.54 -4.63 12.98
N LEU A 79 15.84 -3.33 12.88
CA LEU A 79 16.38 -2.72 11.67
C LEU A 79 17.71 -3.40 11.28
N MET A 80 17.77 -3.95 10.08
CA MET A 80 18.97 -4.53 9.50
C MET A 80 19.55 -3.57 8.47
N THR A 81 20.77 -3.11 8.71
CA THR A 81 21.49 -2.22 7.79
C THR A 81 22.70 -2.95 7.21
N THR A 82 22.77 -3.05 5.89
CA THR A 82 23.89 -3.67 5.16
C THR A 82 24.52 -2.65 4.21
N THR A 83 25.84 -2.63 4.14
CA THR A 83 26.58 -1.79 3.17
C THR A 83 27.20 -2.70 2.13
N LEU A 84 26.85 -2.48 0.86
CA LEU A 84 27.39 -3.21 -0.28
C LEU A 84 28.85 -2.77 -0.58
N PRO A 85 29.65 -3.59 -1.29
CA PRO A 85 31.04 -3.24 -1.60
C PRO A 85 31.20 -1.98 -2.47
N ASN A 86 30.13 -1.57 -3.18
CA ASN A 86 30.08 -0.32 -3.94
C ASN A 86 29.70 0.91 -3.08
N GLY A 87 29.50 0.75 -1.78
CA GLY A 87 29.14 1.84 -0.85
C GLY A 87 27.64 2.10 -0.69
N LEU A 88 26.77 1.37 -1.40
CA LEU A 88 25.31 1.52 -1.27
C LEU A 88 24.84 0.94 0.08
N LYS A 89 24.01 1.70 0.80
CA LYS A 89 23.42 1.28 2.08
C LYS A 89 21.99 0.81 1.87
N ILE A 90 21.70 -0.39 2.37
CA ILE A 90 20.36 -0.98 2.39
C ILE A 90 19.94 -1.06 3.85
N ALA A 91 18.76 -0.51 4.16
CA ALA A 91 18.14 -0.61 5.47
C ALA A 91 16.78 -1.28 5.29
N SER A 92 16.55 -2.38 6.01
CA SER A 92 15.31 -3.16 5.92
C SER A 92 14.77 -3.52 7.28
N GLU A 93 13.45 -3.46 7.41
CA GLU A 93 12.70 -3.92 8.59
C GLU A 93 11.53 -4.81 8.14
N MET A 94 11.20 -5.80 8.95
CA MET A 94 10.03 -6.66 8.75
C MET A 94 8.83 -6.08 9.49
N SER A 95 7.73 -5.88 8.77
CA SER A 95 6.45 -5.47 9.35
C SER A 95 5.41 -6.59 9.22
N PRO A 96 4.45 -6.70 10.17
CA PRO A 96 3.35 -7.67 10.07
C PRO A 96 2.28 -7.24 9.05
N ASN A 97 2.40 -6.05 8.46
CA ASN A 97 1.49 -5.51 7.46
C ASN A 97 1.66 -6.27 6.12
N PRO A 98 0.57 -6.56 5.39
CA PRO A 98 0.65 -7.17 4.06
C PRO A 98 1.24 -6.24 3.00
N ALA A 99 1.31 -4.94 3.27
CA ALA A 99 1.95 -3.96 2.43
C ALA A 99 3.36 -3.66 2.93
N GLY A 100 4.29 -3.52 1.99
CA GLY A 100 5.64 -3.00 2.24
C GLY A 100 5.80 -1.62 1.60
N SER A 101 6.69 -0.81 2.17
CA SER A 101 7.15 0.44 1.57
C SER A 101 8.62 0.30 1.18
N ILE A 102 8.97 0.77 -0.01
CA ILE A 102 10.34 0.78 -0.51
C ILE A 102 10.65 2.21 -0.94
N GLY A 103 11.79 2.73 -0.47
CA GLY A 103 12.26 4.06 -0.81
C GLY A 103 13.74 4.03 -1.20
N LEU A 104 14.11 4.83 -2.20
CA LEU A 104 15.48 5.13 -2.54
C LEU A 104 15.78 6.56 -2.13
N TYR A 105 16.79 6.74 -1.28
CA TYR A 105 17.22 8.05 -0.81
C TYR A 105 18.60 8.34 -1.36
N VAL A 106 18.76 9.54 -1.91
CA VAL A 106 20.01 10.04 -2.48
C VAL A 106 20.37 11.33 -1.78
N ASP A 107 21.63 11.44 -1.36
CA ASP A 107 22.19 12.68 -0.81
C ASP A 107 22.43 13.69 -1.94
N CYS A 108 21.35 14.33 -2.39
CA CYS A 108 21.35 15.34 -3.44
C CYS A 108 20.28 16.40 -3.19
N GLY A 109 20.35 17.52 -3.91
CA GLY A 109 19.33 18.57 -3.84
C GLY A 109 19.84 19.91 -4.34
N SER A 110 19.02 20.96 -4.19
CA SER A 110 19.35 22.30 -4.67
C SER A 110 20.60 22.92 -4.05
N ILE A 111 21.06 22.42 -2.89
CA ILE A 111 22.34 22.82 -2.29
C ILE A 111 23.55 22.44 -3.14
N TYR A 112 23.41 21.43 -4.00
CA TYR A 112 24.46 20.95 -4.91
C TYR A 112 24.27 21.48 -6.35
N GLU A 113 23.31 22.38 -6.58
CA GLU A 113 23.09 22.98 -7.90
C GLU A 113 24.11 24.08 -8.20
N THR A 114 24.55 24.16 -9.45
CA THR A 114 25.34 25.30 -9.95
C THR A 114 24.41 26.38 -10.52
N PRO A 115 24.89 27.63 -10.69
CA PRO A 115 24.06 28.71 -11.23
C PRO A 115 23.42 28.41 -12.60
N ASN A 116 24.04 27.54 -13.39
CA ASN A 116 23.55 27.15 -14.72
C ASN A 116 22.44 26.09 -14.66
N PHE A 117 22.35 25.33 -13.56
CA PHE A 117 21.41 24.21 -13.39
C PHE A 117 20.43 24.47 -12.24
N ARG A 118 20.08 25.73 -12.00
CA ARG A 118 19.11 26.11 -10.98
C ARG A 118 17.73 25.52 -11.30
N GLY A 119 17.13 24.85 -10.33
CA GLY A 119 15.81 24.23 -10.44
C GLY A 119 15.81 22.84 -11.07
N VAL A 120 16.98 22.28 -11.42
CA VAL A 120 17.07 20.91 -11.96
C VAL A 120 16.59 19.88 -10.94
N THR A 121 16.85 20.06 -9.64
CA THR A 121 16.33 19.14 -8.60
C THR A 121 14.80 19.09 -8.64
N HIS A 122 14.15 20.25 -8.75
CA HIS A 122 12.69 20.32 -8.82
C HIS A 122 12.15 19.70 -10.12
N LEU A 123 12.88 19.89 -11.22
CA LEU A 123 12.53 19.25 -12.49
C LEU A 123 12.68 17.72 -12.39
N LEU A 124 13.76 17.21 -11.79
CA LEU A 124 13.97 15.77 -11.59
C LEU A 124 12.88 15.16 -10.72
N GLU A 125 12.42 15.84 -9.68
CA GLU A 125 11.28 15.42 -8.86
C GLU A 125 10.00 15.22 -9.70
N ARG A 126 9.70 16.17 -10.59
CA ARG A 126 8.54 16.09 -11.50
C ARG A 126 8.67 15.00 -12.56
N MET A 127 9.89 14.58 -12.84
CA MET A 127 10.22 13.57 -13.85
C MET A 127 10.51 12.19 -13.23
N ALA A 128 10.37 12.02 -11.91
CA ALA A 128 10.79 10.81 -11.20
C ALA A 128 10.07 9.52 -11.64
N PHE A 129 8.83 9.64 -12.14
CA PHE A 129 8.01 8.52 -12.61
C PHE A 129 7.39 8.79 -13.99
N LYS A 130 8.14 9.44 -14.87
CA LYS A 130 7.69 9.72 -16.24
C LYS A 130 8.11 8.64 -17.22
#